data_AF-A0AAU3HP62-F1
#
_entry.id   AF-A0AAU3HP62-F1
#
_cell.length_a   1.000
_cell.length_b   1.000
_cell.length_c   1.000
_cell.angle_alpha   90.00
_cell.angle_beta   90.00
_cell.angle_gamma   90.00
#
_symmetry.space_group_name_H-M   'P 1'
#
loop_
_entity.id
_entity.type
_entity.pdbx_description
1 polymer ?
#
loop_
_entity_poly.entity_id
_entity_poly.type
_entity_poly.pdbx_seq_one_letter_code
_entity_poly.pdbx_strand_id
1 'polypeptide(L)'
;MTVNVSGPGIGCVRTPFELDPELAWGEDDRFTEWGEASGCHLYPLGELDHGWFFLGIDEVGVIYLVETWVAGFGTMPQAMENLVLGVVPRRIDEEYEPAGQPS
;
A
#
# COMPACT_ATOMS: atom_id res chain seq x y z
N MET A 1 15.09 0.36 5.26
CA MET A 1 15.42 1.81 5.17
C MET A 1 14.30 2.59 5.82
N THR A 2 14.60 3.34 6.88
CA THR A 2 13.60 4.12 7.61
C THR A 2 13.46 5.54 7.07
N VAL A 3 12.22 6.01 6.92
CA VAL A 3 11.87 7.38 6.53
C VAL A 3 11.08 8.04 7.66
N ASN A 4 11.71 9.01 8.33
CA ASN A 4 11.09 9.72 9.44
C ASN A 4 10.45 11.03 8.96
N VAL A 5 9.12 11.06 8.90
CA VAL A 5 8.30 12.22 8.54
C VAL A 5 7.24 12.50 9.60
N SER A 6 6.80 13.75 9.71
CA SER A 6 5.80 14.17 10.72
C SER A 6 5.03 15.42 10.28
N GLY A 7 3.87 15.69 10.86
CA GLY A 7 3.06 16.88 10.57
C GLY A 7 1.81 16.57 9.74
N PRO A 8 1.01 17.58 9.37
CA PRO A 8 -0.39 17.39 8.96
C PRO A 8 -0.59 16.62 7.64
N GLY A 9 0.38 16.64 6.72
CA GLY A 9 0.27 16.06 5.38
C GLY A 9 -0.78 16.72 4.48
N ILE A 10 -0.99 16.16 3.28
CA ILE A 10 -1.95 16.68 2.28
C ILE A 10 -3.38 16.23 2.58
N GLY A 11 -3.56 15.00 3.06
CA GLY A 11 -4.87 14.47 3.43
C GLY A 11 -4.86 13.55 4.66
N CYS A 12 -3.70 13.05 5.07
CA CYS A 12 -3.49 12.38 6.36
C CYS A 12 -2.18 12.84 6.98
N VAL A 13 -2.05 12.62 8.30
CA VAL A 13 -0.79 12.90 9.01
C VAL A 13 0.36 12.17 8.33
N ARG A 14 1.49 12.86 8.16
CA ARG A 14 2.72 12.24 7.67
C ARG A 14 3.23 11.32 8.77
N THR A 15 3.25 10.03 8.48
CA THR A 15 3.60 8.99 9.44
C THR A 15 4.90 8.30 9.02
N PRO A 16 5.82 8.01 9.95
CA PRO A 16 7.04 7.27 9.63
C PRO A 16 6.73 5.91 9.01
N PHE A 17 7.58 5.49 8.09
CA PHE A 17 7.52 4.18 7.46
C PHE A 17 8.92 3.61 7.26
N GLU A 18 8.98 2.29 7.12
CA GLU A 18 10.21 1.55 6.88
C GLU A 18 10.06 0.66 5.65
N LEU A 19 11.02 0.78 4.73
CA LEU A 19 11.16 -0.11 3.58
C LEU A 19 12.11 -1.24 3.95
N ASP A 20 11.57 -2.26 4.57
CA ASP A 20 12.24 -3.51 4.90
C ASP A 20 11.23 -4.66 4.82
N PRO A 21 11.27 -5.49 3.75
CA PRO A 21 10.36 -6.62 3.58
C PRO A 21 10.36 -7.61 4.74
N GLU A 22 11.45 -7.71 5.50
CA GLU A 22 11.55 -8.65 6.63
C GLU A 22 10.62 -8.26 7.80
N LEU A 23 10.16 -6.99 7.86
CA LEU A 23 9.22 -6.53 8.90
C LEU A 23 7.81 -7.12 8.74
N ALA A 24 7.47 -7.64 7.56
CA ALA A 24 6.22 -8.34 7.28
C ALA A 24 6.36 -9.87 7.34
N TRP A 25 7.43 -10.38 7.97
CA TRP A 25 7.64 -11.82 8.13
C TRP A 25 6.46 -12.48 8.86
N GLY A 26 5.91 -13.54 8.28
CA GLY A 26 4.77 -14.29 8.83
C GLY A 26 3.40 -13.79 8.40
N GLU A 27 3.35 -12.77 7.54
CA GLU A 27 2.11 -12.24 6.96
C GLU A 27 1.86 -12.76 5.52
N ASP A 28 2.55 -13.81 5.10
CA ASP A 28 2.48 -14.37 3.74
C ASP A 28 1.04 -14.65 3.26
N ASP A 29 0.20 -15.19 4.16
CA ASP A 29 -1.21 -15.48 3.88
C ASP A 29 -1.99 -14.19 3.57
N ARG A 30 -1.73 -13.11 4.33
CA ARG A 30 -2.40 -11.81 4.16
C ARG A 30 -2.04 -11.15 2.83
N PHE A 31 -0.77 -11.20 2.45
CA PHE A 31 -0.31 -10.66 1.18
C PHE A 31 -0.85 -11.47 0.00
N THR A 32 -0.89 -12.79 0.13
CA THR A 32 -1.47 -13.68 -0.88
C THR A 32 -2.96 -13.40 -1.06
N GLU A 33 -3.73 -13.36 0.02
CA GLU A 33 -5.18 -13.11 0.00
C GLU A 33 -5.52 -11.77 -0.64
N TRP A 34 -4.84 -10.69 -0.24
CA TRP A 34 -5.09 -9.36 -0.82
C TRP A 34 -4.58 -9.21 -2.24
N GLY A 35 -3.48 -9.90 -2.61
CA GLY A 35 -3.03 -9.97 -3.99
C GLY A 35 -4.09 -10.62 -4.88
N GLU A 36 -4.60 -11.79 -4.50
CA GLU A 36 -5.67 -12.49 -5.21
C GLU A 36 -6.94 -11.64 -5.31
N ALA A 37 -7.37 -11.00 -4.21
CA ALA A 37 -8.53 -10.12 -4.19
C ALA A 37 -8.36 -8.87 -5.09
N SER A 38 -7.12 -8.38 -5.24
CA SER A 38 -6.79 -7.21 -6.07
C SER A 38 -6.44 -7.57 -7.52
N GLY A 39 -6.33 -8.85 -7.84
CA GLY A 39 -5.93 -9.33 -9.16
C GLY A 39 -4.46 -9.08 -9.52
N CYS A 40 -3.57 -8.98 -8.53
CA CYS A 40 -2.13 -8.80 -8.74
C CYS A 40 -1.30 -9.70 -7.81
N HIS A 41 0.00 -9.78 -8.03
CA HIS A 41 0.90 -10.37 -7.03
C HIS A 41 1.33 -9.28 -6.06
N LEU A 42 1.13 -9.50 -4.76
CA LEU A 42 1.48 -8.52 -3.74
C LEU A 42 2.66 -9.02 -2.92
N TYR A 43 3.76 -8.26 -2.95
CA TYR A 43 4.99 -8.61 -2.26
C TYR A 43 5.23 -7.65 -1.09
N PRO A 44 5.74 -8.13 0.06
CA PRO A 44 6.12 -7.28 1.16
C PRO A 44 7.16 -6.23 0.78
N LEU A 45 6.93 -4.98 1.18
CA LEU A 45 7.84 -3.86 1.02
C LEU A 45 8.32 -3.29 2.36
N GLY A 46 7.48 -3.39 3.40
CA GLY A 46 7.81 -3.02 4.77
C GLY A 46 6.60 -2.62 5.59
N GLU A 47 6.72 -1.58 6.42
CA GLU A 47 5.66 -1.17 7.36
C GLU A 47 5.46 0.35 7.41
N LEU A 48 4.27 0.77 7.85
CA LEU A 48 3.89 2.14 8.17
C LEU A 48 3.42 2.20 9.62
N ASP A 49 3.74 3.30 10.31
CA ASP A 49 3.29 3.57 11.66
C ASP A 49 3.74 2.50 12.68
N HIS A 50 5.02 2.13 12.64
CA HIS A 50 5.63 1.16 13.55
C HIS A 50 4.90 -0.19 13.60
N GLY A 51 4.57 -0.72 12.42
CA GLY A 51 3.96 -2.04 12.27
C GLY A 51 2.44 -2.08 12.44
N TRP A 52 1.77 -0.93 12.60
CA TRP A 52 0.30 -0.89 12.59
C TRP A 52 -0.28 -1.23 11.21
N PHE A 53 0.45 -0.91 10.15
CA PHE A 53 0.09 -1.26 8.79
C PHE A 53 1.31 -1.82 8.05
N PHE A 54 1.06 -2.68 7.07
CA PHE A 54 2.09 -3.17 6.17
C PHE A 54 2.06 -2.42 4.83
N LEU A 55 3.23 -2.35 4.19
CA LEU A 55 3.39 -1.85 2.84
C LEU A 55 3.67 -3.02 1.91
N GLY A 56 2.94 -3.08 0.80
CA GLY A 56 3.16 -4.04 -0.29
C GLY A 56 3.47 -3.35 -1.60
N ILE A 57 4.07 -4.09 -2.53
CA ILE A 57 4.32 -3.66 -3.90
C ILE A 57 3.92 -4.76 -4.88
N ASP A 58 3.35 -4.38 -6.02
CA ASP A 58 3.05 -5.32 -7.11
C ASP A 58 4.13 -5.36 -8.20
N GLU A 59 3.94 -6.23 -9.19
CA GLU A 59 4.85 -6.42 -10.31
C GLU A 59 5.00 -5.19 -11.23
N VAL A 60 4.07 -4.23 -11.18
CA VAL A 60 4.13 -2.98 -11.97
C VAL A 60 4.59 -1.77 -11.15
N GLY A 61 4.87 -1.97 -9.85
CA GLY A 61 5.42 -0.97 -8.95
C GLY A 61 4.37 -0.09 -8.28
N VAL A 62 3.12 -0.53 -8.16
CA VAL A 62 2.12 0.11 -7.30
C VAL A 62 2.41 -0.22 -5.84
N ILE A 63 2.43 0.79 -4.97
CA ILE A 63 2.57 0.59 -3.52
C ILE A 63 1.19 0.56 -2.87
N TYR A 64 0.99 -0.44 -2.02
CA TYR A 64 -0.25 -0.68 -1.29
C TYR A 64 -0.04 -0.54 0.21
N LEU A 65 -1.06 -0.04 0.89
CA LEU A 65 -1.26 -0.19 2.33
C LEU A 65 -2.08 -1.45 2.56
N VAL A 66 -1.61 -2.35 3.42
CA VAL A 66 -2.22 -3.66 3.69
C VAL A 66 -2.54 -3.80 5.17
N GLU A 67 -3.80 -4.11 5.47
CA GLU A 67 -4.33 -4.40 6.80
C GLU A 67 -5.46 -5.46 6.66
N THR A 68 -6.60 -5.29 7.35
CA THR A 68 -7.85 -6.02 7.10
C THR A 68 -8.60 -5.48 5.88
N TRP A 69 -7.94 -4.59 5.11
CA TRP A 69 -8.34 -3.97 3.86
C TRP A 69 -7.08 -3.57 3.10
N VAL A 70 -7.23 -3.21 1.82
CA VAL A 70 -6.11 -2.76 0.97
C VAL A 70 -6.40 -1.41 0.31
N ALA A 71 -5.38 -0.57 0.19
CA ALA A 71 -5.48 0.71 -0.51
C ALA A 71 -4.20 1.02 -1.28
N GLY A 72 -4.31 1.67 -2.44
CA GLY A 72 -3.17 2.02 -3.29
C GLY A 72 -2.70 3.46 -3.13
N PHE A 73 -1.39 3.65 -3.03
CA PHE A 73 -0.73 4.96 -3.14
C PHE A 73 -0.42 5.35 -4.60
N GLY A 74 -0.65 4.44 -5.55
CA GLY A 74 -0.30 4.59 -6.97
C GLY A 74 1.05 3.96 -7.32
N THR A 75 1.53 4.20 -8.54
CA THR A 75 2.77 3.62 -9.06
C THR A 75 4.00 4.46 -8.68
N MET A 76 5.15 3.80 -8.53
CA MET A 76 6.45 4.46 -8.44
C MET A 76 6.72 5.40 -9.63
N PRO A 77 7.38 6.56 -9.43
CA PRO A 77 7.84 7.11 -8.15
C PRO A 77 6.77 7.89 -7.36
N GLN A 78 5.61 8.19 -7.96
CA GLN A 78 4.56 9.01 -7.33
C GLN A 78 4.06 8.42 -6.01
N ALA A 79 4.01 7.10 -5.90
CA ALA A 79 3.64 6.40 -4.68
C ALA A 79 4.48 6.82 -3.46
N MET A 80 5.80 6.98 -3.66
CA MET A 80 6.73 7.41 -2.61
C MET A 80 6.51 8.86 -2.23
N GLU A 81 6.22 9.73 -3.20
CA GLU A 81 5.85 11.12 -2.91
C GLU A 81 4.56 11.18 -2.09
N ASN A 82 3.57 10.37 -2.43
CA ASN A 82 2.30 10.29 -1.72
C ASN A 82 2.48 9.83 -0.26
N LEU A 83 3.31 8.81 -0.03
CA LEU A 83 3.69 8.36 1.32
C LEU A 83 4.39 9.48 2.11
N VAL A 84 5.40 10.12 1.53
CA VAL A 84 6.19 11.19 2.20
C VAL A 84 5.35 12.43 2.48
N LEU A 85 4.40 12.77 1.61
CA LEU A 85 3.56 13.97 1.72
C LEU A 85 2.29 13.74 2.55
N GLY A 86 1.97 12.51 2.95
CA GLY A 86 0.74 12.18 3.68
C GLY A 86 -0.50 12.37 2.80
N VAL A 87 -0.47 11.81 1.59
CA VAL A 87 -1.64 11.71 0.70
C VAL A 87 -2.42 10.46 1.07
N VAL A 88 -3.75 10.58 1.18
CA VAL A 88 -4.63 9.46 1.51
C VAL A 88 -4.59 8.42 0.37
N PRO A 89 -4.26 7.15 0.63
CA PRO A 89 -4.31 6.11 -0.39
C PRO A 89 -5.77 5.82 -0.78
N ARG A 90 -5.99 5.39 -2.03
CA ARG A 90 -7.32 5.03 -2.50
C ARG A 90 -7.65 3.60 -2.07
N ARG A 91 -8.71 3.44 -1.27
CA ARG A 91 -9.30 2.14 -0.92
C ARG A 91 -9.66 1.35 -2.17
N ILE A 92 -9.34 0.05 -2.17
CA ILE A 92 -9.65 -0.89 -3.24
C ILE A 92 -10.72 -1.82 -2.67
N ASP A 93 -11.88 -1.23 -2.38
CA ASP A 93 -13.03 -1.95 -1.83
C ASP A 93 -14.01 -2.15 -3.00
N GLU A 94 -14.21 -3.40 -3.43
CA GLU A 94 -15.27 -3.97 -4.31
C GLU A 94 -15.68 -3.32 -5.65
N GLU A 95 -15.25 -2.11 -6.04
CA GLU A 95 -15.49 -1.57 -7.39
C GLU A 95 -14.38 -1.98 -8.38
N TYR A 96 -14.32 -3.28 -8.68
CA TYR A 96 -13.92 -3.68 -10.03
C TYR A 96 -15.15 -3.54 -10.94
N GLU A 97 -15.37 -2.35 -11.51
CA GLU A 97 -16.09 -2.25 -12.78
C GLU A 97 -15.08 -2.55 -13.89
N PRO A 98 -15.15 -3.72 -14.58
CA PRO A 98 -14.36 -3.92 -15.78
C PRO A 98 -14.74 -2.82 -16.77
N ALA A 99 -13.76 -2.03 -17.20
CA ALA A 99 -13.94 -1.01 -18.20
C ALA A 99 -14.50 -1.64 -19.49
N GLY A 100 -15.82 -1.49 -19.69
CA GLY A 100 -16.52 -1.76 -20.94
C GLY A 100 -16.83 -3.23 -21.23
N GLN A 101 -17.97 -3.72 -20.75
CA GLN A 101 -18.74 -4.71 -21.49
C GLN A 101 -19.98 -4.03 -22.10
N PRO A 102 -20.07 -3.88 -23.45
CA PRO A 102 -21.32 -3.50 -24.06
C PRO A 102 -22.36 -4.62 -23.89
N SER A 103 -23.61 -4.19 -23.68
CA SER A 103 -24.82 -5.03 -23.64
C SER A 103 -25.10 -5.73 -24.98
#